data_AF-A0A3R7WB70-F1
#
_entry.id   AF-A0A3R7WB70-F1
#
_cell.length_a   1.000
_cell.length_b   1.000
_cell.length_c   1.000
_cell.angle_alpha   90.00
_cell.angle_beta   90.00
_cell.angle_gamma   90.00
#
_symmetry.space_group_name_H-M   'P 1'
#
loop_
_entity.id
_entity.type
_entity.pdbx_description
1 polymer ?
#
loop_
_entity_poly.entity_id
_entity_poly.type
_entity_poly.pdbx_seq_one_letter_code
_entity_poly.pdbx_strand_id
1 'polypeptide(L)'
;MMFPQKKKKKVDYEALNSSLMRIPRMEVAAARSLINIGVREVYELKGRAPEILFEEAQQKNEEIPLDQIRFFRMAVYYAESEKPEASKLHPSEWN
;
A
#
# COMPACT_ATOMS: atom_id res chain seq x y z
N MET A 1 32.78 17.04 -10.97
CA MET A 1 31.70 16.77 -10.00
C MET A 1 31.22 15.33 -10.21
N MET A 2 31.47 14.41 -9.27
CA MET A 2 30.87 13.08 -9.30
C MET A 2 29.45 13.19 -8.73
N PHE A 3 28.42 13.00 -9.56
CA PHE A 3 27.08 12.75 -9.06
C PHE A 3 27.05 11.32 -8.51
N PRO A 4 26.69 11.09 -7.23
CA PRO A 4 26.56 9.74 -6.72
C PRO A 4 25.49 9.01 -7.54
N GLN A 5 25.90 7.96 -8.25
CA GLN A 5 24.97 7.10 -8.99
C GLN A 5 24.05 6.44 -7.96
N LYS A 6 22.81 6.93 -7.84
CA LYS A 6 21.76 6.25 -7.06
C LYS A 6 21.67 4.82 -7.58
N LYS A 7 22.13 3.85 -6.78
CA LYS A 7 21.92 2.43 -7.07
C LYS A 7 20.43 2.25 -7.31
N LYS A 8 20.04 1.81 -8.51
CA LYS A 8 18.65 1.48 -8.82
C LYS A 8 18.19 0.46 -7.79
N LYS A 9 17.23 0.85 -6.94
CA LYS A 9 16.61 -0.05 -5.96
C LYS A 9 16.03 -1.22 -6.76
N LYS A 10 16.38 -2.45 -6.39
CA LYS A 10 15.81 -3.64 -7.04
C LYS A 10 14.29 -3.54 -6.93
N VAL A 11 13.60 -3.79 -8.04
CA VAL A 11 12.13 -3.80 -8.07
C VAL A 11 11.67 -4.94 -7.16
N ASP A 12 10.74 -4.65 -6.25
CA ASP A 12 10.13 -5.66 -5.38
C ASP A 12 9.09 -6.45 -6.19
N TYR A 13 9.56 -7.52 -6.83
CA TYR A 13 8.72 -8.36 -7.69
C TYR A 13 7.66 -9.13 -6.91
N GLU A 14 7.85 -9.37 -5.61
CA GLU A 14 6.83 -10.00 -4.77
C GLU A 14 5.64 -9.06 -4.61
N ALA A 15 5.91 -7.80 -4.24
CA ALA A 15 4.87 -6.78 -4.14
C ALA A 15 4.24 -6.46 -5.51
N LEU A 16 5.05 -6.33 -6.57
CA LEU A 16 4.56 -6.01 -7.91
C LEU A 16 3.63 -7.08 -8.50
N ASN A 17 3.85 -8.36 -8.17
CA ASN A 17 3.00 -9.47 -8.65
C ASN A 17 1.91 -9.87 -7.65
N SER A 18 1.78 -9.15 -6.53
CA SER A 18 0.78 -9.45 -5.51
C SER A 18 -0.64 -9.12 -5.97
N SER A 19 -1.63 -9.76 -5.35
CA SER A 19 -3.05 -9.45 -5.56
C SER A 19 -3.40 -7.98 -5.24
N LEU A 20 -2.63 -7.35 -4.35
CA LEU A 20 -2.81 -5.96 -3.90
C LEU A 20 -2.59 -4.97 -5.05
N MET A 21 -1.81 -5.33 -6.06
CA MET A 21 -1.61 -4.51 -7.25
C MET A 21 -2.84 -4.45 -8.17
N ARG A 22 -3.91 -5.20 -7.87
CA ARG A 22 -5.23 -5.04 -8.52
C ARG A 22 -5.95 -3.78 -8.03
N ILE A 23 -5.60 -3.26 -6.86
CA ILE A 23 -6.15 -2.01 -6.34
C ILE A 23 -5.64 -0.88 -7.23
N PRO A 24 -6.52 -0.07 -7.85
CA PRO A 24 -6.07 0.99 -8.74
C PRO A 24 -5.15 1.97 -8.03
N ARG A 25 -4.13 2.45 -8.76
CA ARG A 25 -3.14 3.42 -8.26
C ARG A 25 -2.32 2.94 -7.06
N MET A 26 -2.35 1.66 -6.71
CA MET A 26 -1.52 1.10 -5.64
C MET A 26 -0.04 1.24 -5.97
N GLU A 27 0.74 1.69 -4.99
CA GLU A 27 2.20 1.72 -5.09
C GLU A 27 2.82 0.42 -4.58
N VAL A 28 3.89 -0.03 -5.26
CA VAL A 28 4.65 -1.23 -4.88
C VAL A 28 5.18 -1.13 -3.45
N ALA A 29 5.56 0.07 -2.99
CA ALA A 29 6.02 0.27 -1.62
C ALA A 29 4.92 0.02 -0.59
N ALA A 30 3.70 0.53 -0.83
CA ALA A 30 2.55 0.31 0.06
C ALA A 30 2.09 -1.16 0.03
N ALA A 31 2.05 -1.78 -1.15
CA ALA A 31 1.79 -3.22 -1.27
C ALA A 31 2.83 -4.06 -0.52
N ARG A 32 4.12 -3.67 -0.56
CA ARG A 32 5.16 -4.34 0.22
C ARG A 32 4.94 -4.18 1.72
N SER A 33 4.55 -2.99 2.18
CA SER A 33 4.22 -2.75 3.59
C SER A 33 3.08 -3.67 4.07
N LEU A 34 2.02 -3.83 3.28
CA LEU A 34 0.92 -4.75 3.55
C LEU A 34 1.39 -6.22 3.60
N ILE A 35 2.24 -6.65 2.67
CA ILE A 35 2.83 -8.00 2.67
C ILE A 35 3.68 -8.26 3.91
N ASN A 36 4.47 -7.28 4.34
CA ASN A 36 5.33 -7.39 5.52
C ASN A 36 4.54 -7.60 6.83
N ILE A 37 3.29 -7.11 6.89
CA ILE A 37 2.39 -7.32 8.03
C ILE A 37 1.47 -8.55 7.84
N GLY A 38 1.68 -9.32 6.78
CA GLY A 38 1.00 -10.59 6.54
C GLY A 38 -0.23 -10.52 5.62
N VAL A 39 -0.56 -9.35 5.07
CA VAL A 39 -1.67 -9.21 4.10
C VAL A 39 -1.17 -9.59 2.70
N ARG A 40 -1.69 -10.68 2.14
CA ARG A 40 -1.31 -11.20 0.82
C ARG A 40 -2.43 -11.06 -0.19
N GLU A 41 -3.68 -11.07 0.27
CA GLU A 41 -4.89 -11.03 -0.54
C GLU A 41 -5.76 -9.82 -0.23
N VAL A 42 -6.39 -9.24 -1.26
CA VAL A 42 -7.25 -8.05 -1.11
C VAL A 42 -8.38 -8.29 -0.10
N TYR A 43 -8.98 -9.49 -0.07
CA TYR A 43 -10.10 -9.78 0.83
C TYR A 43 -9.70 -9.76 2.32
N GLU A 44 -8.40 -9.94 2.65
CA GLU A 44 -7.91 -9.91 4.03
C GLU A 44 -7.95 -8.50 4.63
N LEU A 45 -8.08 -7.47 3.79
CA LEU A 45 -8.25 -6.08 4.21
C LEU A 45 -9.68 -5.77 4.68
N LYS A 46 -10.66 -6.61 4.32
CA LYS A 46 -12.08 -6.35 4.63
C LYS A 46 -12.32 -6.38 6.13
N GLY A 47 -12.89 -5.31 6.69
CA GLY A 47 -13.14 -5.19 8.14
C GLY A 47 -11.89 -4.89 8.98
N ARG A 48 -10.73 -4.65 8.34
CA ARG A 48 -9.52 -4.16 9.03
C ARG A 48 -9.53 -2.63 9.05
N ALA A 49 -9.11 -2.05 10.17
CA ALA A 49 -8.91 -0.61 10.25
C ALA A 49 -7.62 -0.20 9.51
N PRO A 50 -7.68 0.75 8.54
CA PRO A 50 -6.51 1.23 7.83
C PRO A 50 -5.39 1.76 8.73
N GLU A 51 -5.77 2.48 9.79
CA GLU A 51 -4.87 3.09 10.76
C GLU A 51 -4.07 2.03 11.52
N ILE A 52 -4.71 0.91 11.89
CA ILE A 52 -4.05 -0.20 12.58
C ILE A 52 -3.10 -0.93 11.63
N LEU A 53 -3.50 -1.19 10.39
CA LEU A 53 -2.62 -1.79 9.38
C LEU A 53 -1.38 -0.91 9.13
N PHE A 54 -1.59 0.41 9.09
CA PHE A 54 -0.50 1.36 8.90
C PHE A 54 0.45 1.38 10.10
N GLU A 55 -0.08 1.39 11.32
CA GLU A 55 0.71 1.31 12.55
C GLU A 55 1.54 0.02 12.60
N GLU A 56 0.94 -1.14 12.31
CA GLU A 56 1.63 -2.43 12.22
C GLU A 56 2.78 -2.38 11.19
N ALA A 57 2.56 -1.70 10.05
CA ALA A 57 3.58 -1.54 9.02
C ALA A 57 4.73 -0.63 9.50
N GLN A 58 4.42 0.48 10.19
CA GLN A 58 5.44 1.36 10.77
C GLN A 58 6.27 0.66 11.84
N GLN A 59 5.66 -0.20 12.66
CA GLN A 59 6.38 -1.02 13.64
C GLN A 59 7.39 -1.98 12.98
N LYS A 60 7.14 -2.42 11.73
CA LYS A 60 8.08 -3.24 10.95
C LYS A 60 9.13 -2.40 10.21
N ASN A 61 8.78 -1.17 9.83
CA ASN A 61 9.64 -0.28 9.09
C ASN A 61 9.33 1.20 9.43
N GLU A 62 10.13 1.79 10.30
CA GLU A 62 9.98 3.17 10.74
C GLU A 62 10.23 4.21 9.62
N GLU A 63 10.84 3.80 8.49
CA GLU A 63 11.08 4.67 7.35
C GLU A 63 9.84 4.88 6.46
N ILE A 64 8.70 4.25 6.78
CA ILE A 64 7.46 4.43 6.02
C ILE A 64 6.96 5.87 6.18
N PRO A 65 6.80 6.64 5.08
CA PRO A 65 6.25 7.99 5.15
C PRO A 65 4.81 7.98 5.66
N LEU A 66 4.45 8.94 6.54
CA LEU A 66 3.08 9.09 7.07
C LEU A 66 2.03 9.21 5.95
N ASP A 67 2.38 9.91 4.89
CA ASP A 67 1.58 10.10 3.68
C ASP A 67 1.26 8.79 2.94
N GLN A 68 1.89 7.66 3.29
CA GLN A 68 1.55 6.35 2.74
C GLN A 68 0.22 5.79 3.31
N ILE A 69 -0.29 6.30 4.43
CA ILE A 69 -1.56 5.84 5.05
C ILE A 69 -2.74 5.91 4.07
N ARG A 70 -2.73 6.86 3.14
CA ARG A 70 -3.74 6.99 2.08
C ARG A 70 -3.92 5.73 1.24
N PHE A 71 -2.84 5.00 1.02
CA PHE A 71 -2.89 3.74 0.26
C PHE A 71 -3.56 2.63 1.08
N PHE A 72 -3.35 2.62 2.39
CA PHE A 72 -4.01 1.67 3.30
C PHE A 72 -5.51 1.94 3.36
N ARG A 73 -5.90 3.21 3.49
CA ARG A 73 -7.32 3.63 3.47
C ARG A 73 -8.02 3.26 2.17
N MET A 74 -7.39 3.59 1.04
CA MET A 74 -7.89 3.20 -0.28
C MET A 74 -7.97 1.68 -0.44
N ALA A 75 -6.99 0.93 0.07
CA ALA A 75 -6.97 -0.53 -0.03
C ALA A 75 -8.13 -1.18 0.72
N VAL A 76 -8.39 -0.74 1.96
CA VAL A 76 -9.53 -1.22 2.76
C VAL A 76 -10.84 -0.83 2.08
N TYR A 77 -11.00 0.43 1.64
CA TYR A 77 -12.19 0.87 0.92
C TYR A 77 -12.46 0.01 -0.33
N TYR A 78 -11.42 -0.28 -1.12
CA TYR A 78 -11.53 -1.14 -2.29
C TYR A 78 -11.95 -2.57 -1.92
N ALA A 79 -11.41 -3.13 -0.84
CA ALA A 79 -11.74 -4.48 -0.38
C ALA A 79 -13.16 -4.60 0.20
N GLU A 80 -13.67 -3.53 0.79
CA GLU A 80 -15.02 -3.49 1.38
C GLU A 80 -16.11 -3.19 0.35
N SER A 81 -15.75 -2.50 -0.74
CA SER A 81 -16.69 -2.08 -1.77
C SER A 81 -16.82 -3.12 -2.88
N GLU A 82 -18.01 -3.70 -3.05
CA GLU A 82 -18.28 -4.59 -4.21
C GLU A 82 -18.20 -3.84 -5.56
N LYS A 83 -18.59 -2.56 -5.55
CA LYS A 83 -18.53 -1.65 -6.70
C LYS A 83 -17.92 -0.31 -6.26
N PRO A 84 -16.59 -0.22 -6.18
CA PRO A 84 -15.93 1.00 -5.71
C PRO A 84 -16.12 2.16 -6.71
N GLU A 85 -16.50 3.32 -6.19
CA GLU A 85 -16.54 4.56 -6.96
C GLU A 85 -15.14 4.93 -7.47
N ALA A 86 -15.02 5.19 -8.78
CA ALA A 86 -13.73 5.48 -9.41
C ALA A 86 -13.03 6.73 -8.86
N SER A 87 -13.79 7.74 -8.39
CA SER A 87 -13.25 8.93 -7.75
C SER A 87 -12.45 8.59 -6.49
N LYS A 88 -12.99 7.68 -5.65
CA LYS A 88 -12.37 7.22 -4.41
C LYS A 88 -11.22 6.21 -4.60
N LEU A 89 -10.91 5.82 -5.85
CA LEU A 89 -9.77 4.96 -6.18
C LEU A 89 -8.54 5.77 -6.59
N HIS A 90 -8.40 6.94 -5.98
CA HIS A 90 -7.20 7.76 -6.06
C HIS A 90 -6.70 8.06 -4.64
N PRO A 91 -5.39 7.87 -4.37
CA PRO A 91 -4.81 8.13 -3.05
C PRO A 91 -5.04 9.55 -2.52
N SER A 92 -5.24 10.56 -3.39
CA SER A 92 -5.52 11.95 -2.96
C SER A 92 -6.83 12.13 -2.20
N GLU A 93 -7.78 11.21 -2.38
CA GLU A 93 -9.08 11.29 -1.69
C GLU A 93 -8.98 10.85 -0.22
N TRP A 94 -7.80 10.36 0.20
CA TRP A 94 -7.58 9.71 1.49
C TRP A 94 -6.47 10.41 2.29
N ASN A 95 -6.63 11.70 2.57
CA ASN A 95 -5.68 12.51 3.36
C ASN A 95 -5.65 12.15 4.85
#